data_AF-A0A2P4T134-F1
#
_entry.id   AF-A0A2P4T134-F1
#
_cell.length_a   1.000
_cell.length_b   1.000
_cell.length_c   1.000
_cell.angle_alpha   90.00
_cell.angle_beta   90.00
_cell.angle_gamma   90.00
#
_symmetry.space_group_name_H-M   'P 1'
#
loop_
_entity.id
_entity.type
_entity.pdbx_description
1 polymer ?
#
loop_
_entity_poly.entity_id
_entity_poly.type
_entity_poly.pdbx_seq_one_letter_code
_entity_poly.pdbx_strand_id
1 'polypeptide(L)'
;MVIGYRYGQLIEINSHSLFSKWFSESGKLVTKMFQKIQELIDDKDALVFVLIDEVESLTAARSAFKAGTEPSDAIRVVNAVLMQIDQIKRYPNVVILTTSNITEKIDMAFVDRADIKQYIGPPSAAAIFRIYLSCLEELMKCQIIYPRQHLLSLRELEMIGFVENNVSRLSLVLKEISR
;
A
#
# COMPACT_ATOMS: atom_id res chain seq x y z
N MET A 1 -11.50 -28.87 3.38
CA MET A 1 -12.65 -27.94 3.26
C MET A 1 -12.07 -26.63 2.71
N VAL A 2 -12.37 -26.29 1.46
CA VAL A 2 -11.90 -25.00 0.88
C VAL A 2 -12.75 -23.92 1.52
N ILE A 3 -12.16 -23.09 2.37
CA ILE A 3 -12.82 -21.88 2.88
C ILE A 3 -12.85 -20.90 1.70
N GLY A 4 -13.95 -20.88 0.96
CA GLY A 4 -14.20 -19.92 -0.09
C GLY A 4 -14.97 -18.74 0.48
N TYR A 5 -14.35 -17.56 0.49
CA TYR A 5 -15.05 -16.31 0.76
C TYR A 5 -15.90 -15.94 -0.47
N ARG A 6 -17.13 -15.45 -0.25
CA ARG A 6 -18.05 -15.02 -1.32
C ARG A 6 -17.71 -13.64 -1.86
N TYR A 7 -17.14 -12.78 -1.02
CA TYR A 7 -16.71 -11.43 -1.39
C TYR A 7 -15.57 -10.96 -0.49
N GLY A 8 -14.96 -9.83 -0.85
CA GLY A 8 -13.94 -9.15 -0.06
C GLY A 8 -14.36 -7.73 0.31
N GLN A 9 -13.84 -7.22 1.42
CA GLN A 9 -14.00 -5.83 1.87
C GLN A 9 -12.61 -5.22 2.05
N LEU A 10 -12.43 -3.98 1.60
CA LEU A 10 -11.23 -3.19 1.83
C LEU A 10 -11.60 -1.96 2.66
N ILE A 11 -10.99 -1.84 3.84
CA ILE A 11 -11.12 -0.68 4.72
C ILE A 11 -9.79 0.03 4.75
N GLU A 12 -9.76 1.27 4.27
CA GLU A 12 -8.59 2.13 4.32
C GLU A 12 -8.67 3.08 5.52
N ILE A 13 -7.59 3.09 6.31
CA ILE A 13 -7.40 3.94 7.47
C ILE A 13 -6.19 4.83 7.18
N ASN A 14 -6.45 6.08 6.79
CA ASN A 14 -5.39 7.07 6.66
C ASN A 14 -5.02 7.62 8.04
N SER A 15 -3.76 7.40 8.43
CA SER A 15 -3.26 7.75 9.76
C SER A 15 -3.17 9.27 10.02
N HIS A 16 -2.87 10.10 9.02
CA HIS A 16 -2.90 11.56 9.13
C HIS A 16 -4.31 12.10 9.42
N SER A 17 -5.32 11.49 8.81
CA SER A 17 -6.73 11.81 9.06
C SER A 17 -7.16 11.41 10.48
N LEU A 18 -6.56 10.37 11.07
CA LEU A 18 -6.80 9.95 12.46
C LEU A 18 -6.31 11.01 13.48
N PHE A 19 -5.22 11.72 13.20
CA PHE A 19 -4.71 12.75 14.11
C PHE A 19 -5.42 14.10 13.95
N SER A 20 -5.69 14.54 12.72
CA SER A 20 -6.23 15.87 12.44
C SER A 20 -7.71 16.04 12.76
N LYS A 21 -8.57 15.06 12.40
CA LYS A 21 -10.03 15.15 12.60
C LYS A 21 -10.49 14.80 14.00
N TRP A 22 -9.67 14.07 14.75
CA TRP A 22 -10.15 13.39 15.95
C TRP A 22 -9.50 13.89 17.23
N PHE A 23 -8.56 14.83 17.15
CA PHE A 23 -7.80 15.37 18.30
C PHE A 23 -8.67 15.84 19.48
N SER A 24 -9.93 16.25 19.27
CA SER A 24 -10.83 16.68 20.36
C SER A 24 -11.83 15.63 20.89
N GLU A 25 -12.01 14.47 20.23
CA GLU A 25 -13.00 13.43 20.62
C GLU A 25 -12.47 11.97 20.49
N SER A 26 -11.15 11.83 20.40
CA SER A 26 -10.45 10.79 19.66
C SER A 26 -10.73 9.32 20.00
N GLY A 27 -10.85 8.97 21.28
CA GLY A 27 -10.97 7.55 21.69
C GLY A 27 -12.27 6.89 21.22
N LYS A 28 -13.40 7.58 21.35
CA LYS A 28 -14.73 7.02 21.03
C LYS A 28 -14.89 6.71 19.54
N LEU A 29 -14.22 7.50 18.69
CA LEU A 29 -14.39 7.43 17.24
C LEU A 29 -13.51 6.35 16.64
N VAL A 30 -12.30 6.15 17.19
CA VAL A 30 -11.51 4.94 16.94
C VAL A 30 -12.29 3.69 17.32
N THR A 31 -12.89 3.65 18.52
CA THR A 31 -13.70 2.50 18.94
C THR A 31 -14.89 2.25 18.01
N LYS A 32 -15.64 3.30 17.61
CA LYS A 32 -16.75 3.16 16.65
C LYS A 32 -16.29 2.67 15.28
N MET A 33 -15.13 3.15 14.80
CA MET A 33 -14.56 2.68 13.54
C MET A 33 -14.24 1.19 13.60
N PHE A 34 -13.53 0.75 14.63
CA PHE A 34 -13.19 -0.66 14.79
C PHE A 34 -14.40 -1.54 15.11
N GLN A 35 -15.44 -1.00 15.73
CA GLN A 35 -16.72 -1.70 15.90
C GLN A 35 -17.36 -2.02 14.54
N LYS A 36 -17.37 -1.07 13.59
CA LYS A 36 -17.83 -1.33 12.22
C LYS A 36 -16.96 -2.34 11.50
N ILE A 37 -15.65 -2.28 11.70
CA ILE A 37 -14.72 -3.29 11.15
C ILE A 37 -15.05 -4.66 11.74
N GLN A 38 -15.33 -4.76 13.04
CA GLN A 38 -15.71 -6.00 13.71
C GLN A 38 -17.02 -6.58 13.13
N GLU A 39 -18.03 -5.74 12.87
CA GLU A 39 -19.28 -6.17 12.22
C GLU A 39 -19.01 -6.80 10.84
N LEU A 40 -18.05 -6.27 10.07
CA LEU A 40 -17.64 -6.85 8.79
C LEU A 40 -16.85 -8.16 8.95
N ILE A 41 -16.04 -8.28 10.01
CA ILE A 41 -15.24 -9.48 10.32
C ILE A 41 -16.13 -10.65 10.79
N ASP A 42 -17.25 -10.33 11.44
CA ASP A 42 -18.19 -11.33 11.95
C ASP A 42 -18.88 -12.10 10.82
N ASP A 43 -18.97 -11.51 9.61
CA ASP A 43 -19.36 -12.23 8.41
C ASP A 43 -18.25 -13.19 7.94
N LYS A 44 -18.49 -14.49 8.12
CA LYS A 44 -17.54 -15.55 7.74
C LYS A 44 -17.51 -15.84 6.24
N ASP A 45 -18.46 -15.33 5.46
CA ASP A 45 -18.43 -15.38 4.01
C ASP A 45 -17.55 -14.26 3.42
N ALA A 46 -17.07 -13.30 4.23
CA ALA A 46 -16.26 -12.16 3.79
C ALA A 46 -14.77 -12.28 4.17
N LEU A 47 -13.90 -11.92 3.22
CA LEU A 47 -12.48 -11.65 3.48
C LEU A 47 -12.28 -10.15 3.73
N VAL A 48 -11.73 -9.78 4.88
CA VAL A 48 -11.59 -8.38 5.28
C VAL A 48 -10.12 -7.94 5.19
N PHE A 49 -9.85 -6.95 4.34
CA PHE A 49 -8.57 -6.26 4.26
C PHE A 49 -8.65 -4.93 5.02
N VAL A 50 -7.77 -4.74 5.99
CA VAL A 50 -7.60 -3.46 6.70
C VAL A 50 -6.27 -2.86 6.26
N LEU A 51 -6.32 -1.82 5.44
CA LEU A 51 -5.17 -1.06 4.98
C LEU A 51 -4.95 0.14 5.90
N ILE A 52 -3.77 0.26 6.49
CA ILE A 52 -3.36 1.40 7.31
C ILE A 52 -2.20 2.09 6.60
N ASP A 53 -2.47 3.27 6.06
CA ASP A 53 -1.50 4.02 5.28
C ASP A 53 -0.67 4.97 6.18
N GLU A 54 0.60 5.15 5.84
CA GLU A 54 1.51 6.11 6.47
C GLU A 54 1.70 5.88 8.00
N VAL A 55 1.92 4.63 8.43
CA VAL A 55 1.98 4.29 9.87
C VAL A 55 3.12 5.00 10.63
N GLU A 56 4.06 5.63 9.93
CA GLU A 56 5.06 6.54 10.52
C GLU A 56 4.43 7.71 11.28
N SER A 57 3.25 8.18 10.89
CA SER A 57 2.59 9.29 11.61
C SER A 57 2.18 8.85 13.02
N LEU A 58 1.78 7.59 13.19
CA LEU A 58 1.46 6.96 14.48
C LEU A 58 2.72 6.82 15.35
N THR A 59 3.85 6.51 14.71
CA THR A 59 5.18 6.39 15.35
C THR A 59 5.70 7.74 15.84
N ALA A 60 5.54 8.78 15.02
CA ALA A 60 6.02 10.13 15.31
C ALA A 60 5.34 10.71 16.57
N ALA A 61 4.01 10.58 16.68
CA ALA A 61 3.25 11.02 17.85
C ALA A 61 3.72 10.33 19.15
N ARG A 62 4.00 9.02 19.10
CA ARG A 62 4.55 8.28 20.26
C ARG A 62 5.94 8.76 20.66
N SER A 63 6.78 9.09 19.67
CA SER A 63 8.14 9.58 19.90
C SER A 63 8.15 11.00 20.48
N ALA A 64 7.29 11.88 19.99
CA ALA A 64 7.15 13.26 20.47
C ALA A 64 6.75 13.32 21.95
N PHE A 65 5.83 12.48 22.40
CA PHE A 65 5.51 12.41 23.83
C PHE A 65 6.64 11.84 24.69
N LYS A 66 7.41 10.85 24.21
CA LYS A 66 8.61 10.39 24.95
C LYS A 66 9.60 11.54 25.17
N ALA A 67 9.62 12.52 24.27
CA ALA A 67 10.38 13.76 24.39
C ALA A 67 9.65 14.87 25.18
N GLY A 68 8.44 14.62 25.68
CA GLY A 68 7.64 15.58 26.47
C GLY A 68 7.01 16.71 25.66
N THR A 69 6.99 16.63 24.33
CA THR A 69 6.57 17.73 23.44
C THR A 69 5.14 17.60 22.91
N GLU A 70 4.47 16.45 23.11
CA GLU A 70 3.07 16.23 22.70
C GLU A 70 2.12 15.93 23.87
N PRO A 71 0.83 16.32 23.76
CA PRO A 71 -0.18 16.04 24.78
C PRO A 71 -0.50 14.55 24.89
N SER A 72 -0.84 14.10 26.11
CA SER A 72 -1.09 12.68 26.44
C SER A 72 -2.19 12.01 25.60
N ASP A 73 -3.08 12.80 25.01
CA ASP A 73 -4.24 12.29 24.28
C ASP A 73 -3.86 11.67 22.94
N ALA A 74 -2.87 12.21 22.22
CA ALA A 74 -2.39 11.64 20.95
C ALA A 74 -1.90 10.20 21.14
N ILE A 75 -1.18 9.90 22.22
CA ILE A 75 -0.78 8.52 22.53
C ILE A 75 -1.94 7.63 22.89
N ARG A 76 -2.94 8.13 23.61
CA ARG A 76 -4.10 7.31 23.95
C ARG A 76 -4.79 6.80 22.69
N VAL A 77 -4.85 7.65 21.65
CA VAL A 77 -5.33 7.25 20.32
C VAL A 77 -4.45 6.18 19.71
N VAL A 78 -3.14 6.40 19.65
CA VAL A 78 -2.23 5.43 19.02
C VAL A 78 -2.28 4.08 19.72
N ASN A 79 -2.26 4.06 21.06
CA ASN A 79 -2.37 2.84 21.84
C ASN A 79 -3.74 2.15 21.64
N ALA A 80 -4.82 2.92 21.51
CA ALA A 80 -6.14 2.37 21.18
C ALA A 80 -6.14 1.71 19.80
N VAL A 81 -5.57 2.36 18.78
CA VAL A 81 -5.45 1.78 17.43
C VAL A 81 -4.62 0.49 17.46
N LEU A 82 -3.45 0.49 18.10
CA LEU A 82 -2.60 -0.70 18.23
C LEU A 82 -3.32 -1.85 18.94
N MET A 83 -4.07 -1.56 20.02
CA MET A 83 -4.87 -2.55 20.73
C MET A 83 -5.96 -3.16 19.84
N GLN A 84 -6.63 -2.34 19.03
CA GLN A 84 -7.67 -2.81 18.12
C GLN A 84 -7.09 -3.68 16.99
N ILE A 85 -5.94 -3.30 16.43
CA ILE A 85 -5.17 -4.13 15.48
C ILE A 85 -4.87 -5.51 16.09
N ASP A 86 -4.39 -5.55 17.35
CA ASP A 86 -4.08 -6.79 18.06
C ASP A 86 -5.30 -7.68 18.33
N GLN A 87 -6.49 -7.09 18.39
CA GLN A 87 -7.76 -7.81 18.53
C GLN A 87 -8.20 -8.40 17.19
N ILE A 88 -8.23 -7.61 16.12
CA ILE A 88 -8.76 -8.05 14.83
C ILE A 88 -7.83 -8.99 14.06
N LYS A 89 -6.51 -8.95 14.31
CA LYS A 89 -5.56 -9.87 13.65
C LYS A 89 -5.74 -11.35 14.03
N ARG A 90 -6.52 -11.63 15.07
CA ARG A 90 -6.79 -13.00 15.55
C ARG A 90 -7.83 -13.73 14.70
N TYR A 91 -8.57 -13.01 13.88
CA TYR A 91 -9.61 -13.60 13.03
C TYR A 91 -8.99 -14.15 11.74
N PRO A 92 -9.34 -15.39 11.34
CA PRO A 92 -8.73 -16.04 10.17
C PRO A 92 -9.14 -15.44 8.82
N ASN A 93 -10.17 -14.59 8.81
CA ASN A 93 -10.68 -13.88 7.64
C ASN A 93 -10.22 -12.42 7.57
N VAL A 94 -9.16 -12.05 8.31
CA VAL A 94 -8.62 -10.69 8.34
C VAL A 94 -7.18 -10.67 7.82
N VAL A 95 -6.92 -9.73 6.92
CA VAL A 95 -5.57 -9.39 6.45
C VAL A 95 -5.33 -7.91 6.75
N ILE A 96 -4.26 -7.61 7.47
CA ILE A 96 -3.87 -6.24 7.78
C ILE A 96 -2.69 -5.86 6.88
N LEU A 97 -2.85 -4.79 6.12
CA LEU A 97 -1.83 -4.21 5.26
C LEU A 97 -1.40 -2.88 5.86
N THR A 98 -0.10 -2.64 5.96
CA THR A 98 0.43 -1.38 6.47
C THR A 98 1.52 -0.87 5.55
N THR A 99 1.54 0.42 5.27
CA THR A 99 2.59 1.08 4.49
C THR A 99 3.35 2.05 5.39
N SER A 100 4.62 2.29 5.05
CA SER A 100 5.38 3.39 5.64
C SER A 100 6.36 3.98 4.64
N ASN A 101 6.45 5.31 4.61
CA ASN A 101 7.45 6.01 3.79
C ASN A 101 8.82 6.11 4.48
N ILE A 102 8.93 5.77 5.76
CA ILE A 102 10.18 5.84 6.51
C ILE A 102 10.85 4.46 6.55
N THR A 103 11.93 4.30 5.78
CA THR A 103 12.67 3.05 5.67
C THR A 103 13.52 2.71 6.91
N GLU A 104 13.97 3.70 7.68
CA GLU A 104 14.94 3.51 8.76
C GLU A 104 14.35 3.54 10.18
N LYS A 105 13.16 4.14 10.37
CA LYS A 105 12.59 4.44 11.70
C LYS A 105 11.12 4.07 11.82
N ILE A 106 10.76 2.85 11.42
CA ILE A 106 9.44 2.29 11.78
C ILE A 106 9.48 1.93 13.28
N ASP A 107 8.46 2.33 14.05
CA ASP A 107 8.34 1.99 15.47
C ASP A 107 8.41 0.47 15.67
N MET A 108 9.18 0.02 16.67
CA MET A 108 9.22 -1.38 17.07
C MET A 108 7.81 -1.95 17.32
N ALA A 109 6.85 -1.15 17.80
CA ALA A 109 5.50 -1.65 18.01
C ALA A 109 4.77 -2.08 16.73
N PHE A 110 5.05 -1.48 15.57
CA PHE A 110 4.49 -1.94 14.29
C PHE A 110 5.33 -3.08 13.72
N VAL A 111 6.66 -2.96 13.82
CA VAL A 111 7.61 -3.98 13.36
C VAL A 111 7.40 -5.31 14.08
N ASP A 112 7.15 -5.32 15.38
CA ASP A 112 6.92 -6.52 16.18
C ASP A 112 5.56 -7.17 15.90
N ARG A 113 4.62 -6.42 15.30
CA ARG A 113 3.27 -6.90 14.94
C ARG A 113 3.16 -7.38 13.50
N ALA A 114 4.18 -7.16 12.68
CA ALA A 114 4.19 -7.53 11.28
C ALA A 114 4.80 -8.93 11.09
N ASP A 115 3.99 -9.86 10.58
CA ASP A 115 4.45 -11.20 10.20
C ASP A 115 5.37 -11.16 8.96
N ILE A 116 5.10 -10.23 8.04
CA ILE A 116 5.86 -10.03 6.81
C ILE A 116 6.31 -8.58 6.72
N LYS A 117 7.59 -8.40 6.43
CA LYS A 117 8.21 -7.08 6.19
C LYS A 117 8.80 -7.10 4.80
N GLN A 118 8.33 -6.20 3.94
CA GLN A 118 8.82 -6.07 2.59
C GLN A 118 9.21 -4.63 2.34
N TYR A 119 10.49 -4.41 2.05
CA TYR A 119 10.96 -3.14 1.52
C TYR A 119 10.65 -3.07 0.03
N ILE A 120 10.01 -1.99 -0.41
CA ILE A 120 9.77 -1.68 -1.82
C ILE A 120 10.69 -0.50 -2.17
N GLY A 121 11.78 -0.81 -2.88
CA GLY A 121 12.70 0.19 -3.40
C GLY A 121 12.20 0.85 -4.69
N PRO A 122 13.01 1.74 -5.28
CA PRO A 122 12.71 2.26 -6.61
C PRO A 122 12.58 1.11 -7.63
N PRO A 123 11.73 1.28 -8.66
CA PRO A 123 11.53 0.26 -9.68
C PRO A 123 12.85 -0.04 -10.40
N SER A 124 13.09 -1.32 -10.73
CA SER A 124 14.21 -1.71 -11.59
C SER A 124 13.99 -1.18 -13.01
N ALA A 125 15.06 -1.10 -13.81
CA ALA A 125 14.96 -0.71 -15.22
C ALA A 125 13.91 -1.54 -15.99
N ALA A 126 13.78 -2.83 -15.65
CA ALA A 126 12.76 -3.69 -16.24
C ALA A 126 11.33 -3.30 -15.84
N ALA A 127 11.12 -2.85 -14.60
CA ALA A 127 9.84 -2.34 -14.13
C ALA A 127 9.53 -0.95 -14.74
N ILE A 128 10.51 -0.05 -14.80
CA ILE A 128 10.39 1.26 -15.46
C ILE A 128 9.96 1.09 -16.92
N PHE A 129 10.61 0.18 -17.65
CA PHE A 129 10.24 -0.14 -19.02
C PHE A 129 8.78 -0.59 -19.16
N ARG A 130 8.33 -1.48 -18.27
CA ARG A 130 6.94 -1.97 -18.28
C ARG A 130 5.94 -0.86 -17.96
N ILE A 131 6.28 0.03 -17.03
CA ILE A 131 5.44 1.19 -16.68
C ILE A 131 5.29 2.07 -17.93
N TYR A 132 6.41 2.49 -18.55
CA TYR A 132 6.33 3.33 -19.75
C TYR A 132 5.60 2.64 -20.91
N LEU A 133 5.88 1.35 -21.15
CA LEU A 133 5.20 0.58 -22.18
C LEU A 133 3.68 0.61 -21.97
N SER A 134 3.22 0.32 -20.75
CA SER A 134 1.79 0.31 -20.42
C SER A 134 1.12 1.68 -20.61
N CYS A 135 1.81 2.76 -20.23
CA CYS A 135 1.31 4.12 -20.43
C CYS A 135 1.21 4.47 -21.92
N LEU A 136 2.24 4.15 -22.71
CA LEU A 136 2.24 4.40 -24.16
C LEU A 136 1.15 3.61 -24.87
N GLU A 137 0.95 2.35 -24.49
CA GLU A 137 -0.13 1.51 -25.02
C GLU A 137 -1.51 2.10 -24.72
N GLU A 138 -1.74 2.60 -23.51
CA GLU A 138 -3.02 3.23 -23.15
C GLU A 138 -3.24 4.56 -23.91
N LEU A 139 -2.20 5.36 -24.10
CA LEU A 139 -2.28 6.59 -24.89
C LEU A 139 -2.57 6.30 -26.38
N MET A 140 -2.01 5.23 -26.93
CA MET A 140 -2.34 4.79 -28.29
C MET A 140 -3.75 4.23 -28.38
N LYS A 141 -4.21 3.49 -27.36
CA LYS A 141 -5.58 2.98 -27.25
C LYS A 141 -6.60 4.11 -27.18
N CYS A 142 -6.28 5.19 -26.47
CA CYS A 142 -7.08 6.41 -26.42
C CYS A 142 -6.94 7.32 -27.65
N GLN A 143 -6.14 6.92 -28.66
CA GLN A 143 -5.85 7.71 -29.86
C GLN A 143 -5.21 9.08 -29.60
N ILE A 144 -4.63 9.28 -28.41
CA ILE A 144 -3.82 10.47 -28.09
C ILE A 144 -2.49 10.40 -28.84
N ILE A 145 -1.89 9.21 -28.87
CA ILE A 145 -0.74 8.91 -29.75
C ILE A 145 -1.28 8.24 -31.01
N TYR A 146 -1.10 8.90 -32.15
CA TYR A 146 -1.50 8.39 -33.47
C TYR A 146 -0.42 8.68 -34.53
N PRO A 147 -0.15 7.75 -35.48
CA PRO A 147 -0.75 6.42 -35.58
C PRO A 147 -0.20 5.48 -34.50
N ARG A 148 -1.01 4.47 -34.13
CA ARG A 148 -0.60 3.44 -33.17
C ARG A 148 0.68 2.76 -33.65
N GLN A 149 1.69 2.74 -32.78
CA GLN A 149 2.95 2.06 -33.03
C GLN A 149 2.93 0.68 -32.37
N HIS A 150 3.72 -0.25 -32.91
CA HIS A 150 3.98 -1.52 -32.24
C HIS A 150 5.22 -1.38 -31.37
N LEU A 151 5.09 -1.73 -30.09
CA LEU A 151 6.18 -1.80 -29.13
C LEU A 151 6.32 -3.24 -28.65
N LEU A 152 7.57 -3.69 -28.53
CA LEU A 152 7.96 -5.03 -28.09
C LEU A 152 8.24 -5.00 -26.58
N SER A 153 7.81 -6.04 -25.89
CA SER A 153 8.21 -6.32 -24.51
C SER A 153 9.71 -6.63 -24.41
N LEU A 154 10.27 -6.56 -23.19
CA LEU A 154 11.67 -6.94 -22.95
C LEU A 154 11.96 -8.38 -23.42
N ARG A 155 11.03 -9.31 -23.21
CA ARG A 155 11.19 -10.71 -23.63
C ARG A 155 11.24 -10.84 -25.16
N GLU A 156 10.46 -10.05 -25.88
CA GLU A 156 10.50 -10.02 -27.35
C GLU A 156 11.80 -9.41 -27.87
N LEU A 157 12.28 -8.34 -27.23
CA LEU A 157 13.59 -7.76 -27.53
C LEU A 157 14.73 -8.75 -27.28
N GLU A 158 14.66 -9.54 -26.20
CA GLU A 158 15.61 -10.62 -25.91
C GLU A 158 15.59 -11.71 -26.99
N MET A 159 14.41 -12.15 -27.44
CA MET A 159 14.28 -13.18 -28.48
C MET A 159 14.90 -12.77 -29.82
N ILE A 160 14.88 -11.48 -30.15
CA ILE A 160 15.52 -10.95 -31.37
C ILE A 160 16.96 -10.48 -31.13
N GLY A 161 17.55 -10.78 -29.96
CA GLY A 161 18.93 -10.43 -29.63
C GLY A 161 19.19 -8.93 -29.54
N PHE A 162 18.18 -8.11 -29.22
CA PHE A 162 18.24 -6.64 -29.19
C PHE A 162 18.71 -6.00 -30.51
N VAL A 163 18.54 -6.68 -31.64
CA VAL A 163 18.91 -6.15 -32.95
C VAL A 163 17.98 -5.01 -33.33
N GLU A 164 18.55 -3.87 -33.70
CA GLU A 164 17.78 -2.71 -34.19
C GLU A 164 17.27 -2.95 -35.61
N ASN A 165 15.97 -2.79 -35.79
CA ASN A 165 15.28 -2.84 -37.08
C ASN A 165 14.00 -1.99 -37.01
N ASN A 166 13.24 -1.94 -38.10
CA ASN A 166 12.02 -1.13 -38.20
C ASN A 166 10.94 -1.47 -37.15
N VAL A 167 10.96 -2.69 -36.59
CA VAL A 167 10.00 -3.17 -35.59
C VAL A 167 10.52 -2.95 -34.16
N SER A 168 11.82 -3.11 -33.94
CA SER A 168 12.43 -3.05 -32.60
C SER A 168 12.90 -1.66 -32.19
N ARG A 169 13.17 -0.75 -33.14
CA ARG A 169 13.80 0.55 -32.89
C ARG A 169 13.13 1.35 -31.78
N LEU A 170 11.82 1.54 -31.81
CA LEU A 170 11.10 2.32 -30.78
C LEU A 170 11.17 1.66 -29.40
N SER A 171 11.14 0.33 -29.36
CA SER A 171 11.22 -0.46 -28.14
C SER A 171 12.63 -0.42 -27.54
N LEU A 172 13.67 -0.37 -28.38
CA LEU A 172 15.06 -0.17 -27.94
C LEU A 172 15.27 1.23 -27.38
N VAL A 173 14.69 2.27 -28.01
CA VAL A 173 14.70 3.64 -27.47
C VAL A 173 14.00 3.68 -26.10
N LEU A 174 12.84 3.04 -25.98
CA LEU A 174 12.13 2.95 -24.71
C LEU A 174 12.98 2.27 -23.62
N LYS A 175 13.71 1.20 -23.98
CA LYS A 175 14.65 0.50 -23.10
C LYS A 175 15.82 1.41 -22.67
N GLU A 176 16.35 2.22 -23.57
CA GLU A 176 17.41 3.20 -23.26
C GLU A 176 16.95 4.20 -22.19
N ILE A 177 15.74 4.76 -22.34
CA ILE A 177 15.16 5.76 -21.42
C ILE A 177 14.74 5.12 -20.08
N SER A 178 14.60 3.79 -20.04
CA SER A 178 14.23 3.05 -18.83
C SER A 178 15.42 2.68 -17.93
N ARG A 179 16.64 3.08 -18.30
CA ARG A 179 17.87 2.88 -17.52
C ARG A 179 18.06 3.98 -16.49
#